data_AF-A0A7V8YCR1-F1
#
_entry.id   AF-A0A7V8YCR1-F1
#
_cell.length_a   1.000
_cell.length_b   1.000
_cell.length_c   1.000
_cell.angle_alpha   90.00
_cell.angle_beta   90.00
_cell.angle_gamma   90.00
#
_symmetry.space_group_name_H-M   'P 1'
#
loop_
_entity.id
_entity.type
_entity.pdbx_description
1 polymer ?
#
loop_
_entity_poly.entity_id
_entity_poly.type
_entity_poly.pdbx_seq_one_letter_code
_entity_poly.pdbx_strand_id
1 'polypeptide(L)'
;VGRILLFDNRGGPSGAARVLWLDARGRVTRTWTGAGEPLQSAILGAVEPLADGAVWVTESERGTVWEVDAAGRVRWAFANPARAGDDDELVAAIFEMEPAVWLPPPP
;
A
#
# COMPACT_ATOMS: atom_id res chain seq x y z
N VAL A 1 -4.04 23.29 4.02
CA VAL A 1 -3.15 23.18 2.85
C VAL A 1 -3.32 21.78 2.28
N GLY A 2 -3.58 21.62 0.98
CA GLY A 2 -3.83 20.31 0.38
C GLY A 2 -2.60 19.41 0.38
N ARG A 3 -2.82 18.10 0.55
CA ARG A 3 -1.81 17.04 0.44
C ARG A 3 -2.29 16.04 -0.60
N ILE A 4 -1.39 15.60 -1.47
CA ILE A 4 -1.63 14.50 -2.41
C ILE A 4 -0.82 13.29 -1.91
N LEU A 5 -1.44 12.12 -1.87
CA LEU A 5 -0.75 10.85 -1.70
C LEU A 5 -0.63 10.20 -3.06
N LEU A 6 0.54 9.62 -3.34
CA LEU A 6 0.81 8.93 -4.59
C LEU A 6 1.56 7.65 -4.30
N PHE A 7 1.04 6.53 -4.81
CA PHE A 7 1.82 5.32 -4.97
C PHE A 7 2.53 5.40 -6.32
N ASP A 8 3.87 5.48 -6.29
CA ASP A 8 4.72 5.51 -7.48
C ASP A 8 5.26 4.10 -7.71
N ASN A 9 4.54 3.30 -8.51
CA ASN A 9 4.87 1.91 -8.83
C ASN A 9 6.26 1.74 -9.47
N ARG A 10 6.80 2.79 -10.11
CA ARG A 10 8.08 2.71 -10.83
C ARG A 10 9.25 3.35 -10.09
N GLY A 11 9.01 4.03 -8.97
CA GLY A 11 10.08 4.52 -8.10
C GLY A 11 10.95 5.64 -8.66
N GLY A 12 10.58 6.21 -9.81
CA GLY A 12 11.46 7.09 -10.58
C GLY A 12 12.84 6.44 -10.85
N PRO A 13 13.96 7.16 -10.71
CA PRO A 13 15.31 6.65 -11.02
C PRO A 13 15.77 5.45 -10.18
N SER A 14 15.15 5.21 -9.01
CA SER A 14 15.52 4.08 -8.15
C SER A 14 14.92 2.74 -8.60
N GLY A 15 13.89 2.76 -9.45
CA GLY A 15 13.20 1.57 -9.96
C GLY A 15 12.31 0.83 -8.96
N ALA A 16 12.41 1.12 -7.66
CA ALA A 16 11.62 0.46 -6.61
C ALA A 16 10.37 1.27 -6.26
N ALA A 17 9.22 0.61 -6.09
CA ALA A 17 7.98 1.29 -5.78
C ALA A 17 8.08 2.08 -4.46
N ARG A 18 7.31 3.16 -4.36
CA ARG A 18 7.34 4.03 -3.18
C ARG A 18 6.03 4.78 -3.00
N VAL A 19 5.76 5.19 -1.76
CA VAL A 19 4.67 6.10 -1.43
C VAL A 19 5.24 7.50 -1.24
N LEU A 20 4.60 8.48 -1.87
CA LEU A 20 4.98 9.89 -1.84
C LEU A 20 3.88 10.73 -1.20
N TRP A 21 4.29 11.64 -0.33
CA TRP A 21 3.47 12.75 0.12
C TRP A 21 3.90 13.96 -0.70
N LEU A 22 2.95 14.57 -1.42
CA LEU A 22 3.19 15.77 -2.20
C LEU A 22 2.43 16.95 -1.61
N ASP A 23 3.02 18.15 -1.67
CA ASP A 23 2.28 19.39 -1.46
C ASP A 23 1.30 19.66 -2.63
N ALA A 24 0.43 20.66 -2.49
CA ALA A 24 -0.51 21.05 -3.54
C ALA A 24 0.15 21.54 -4.85
N ARG A 25 1.48 21.71 -4.87
CA ARG A 25 2.27 22.09 -6.04
C ARG A 25 3.07 20.90 -6.60
N GLY A 26 2.85 19.69 -6.09
CA GLY A 26 3.52 18.46 -6.52
C GLY A 26 4.93 18.26 -5.95
N ARG A 27 5.39 19.05 -4.97
CA ARG A 27 6.70 18.83 -4.34
C ARG A 27 6.64 17.66 -3.38
N VAL A 28 7.58 16.73 -3.50
CA VAL A 28 7.74 15.63 -2.54
C VAL A 28 8.15 16.19 -1.18
N THR A 29 7.34 15.93 -0.16
CA THR A 29 7.61 16.31 1.24
C THR A 29 7.99 15.10 2.10
N ARG A 30 7.63 13.89 1.66
CA ARG A 30 7.99 12.63 2.31
C ARG A 30 7.94 11.48 1.32
N THR A 31 8.80 10.48 1.58
CA THR A 31 8.84 9.22 0.83
C THR A 31 8.82 8.06 1.82
N TRP A 32 8.11 6.99 1.49
CA TRP A 32 8.17 5.70 2.17
C TRP A 32 8.44 4.59 1.14
N THR A 33 9.40 3.71 1.44
CA THR A 33 9.94 2.73 0.46
C THR A 33 9.70 1.28 0.85
N GLY A 34 8.95 1.03 1.92
CA GLY A 34 8.72 -0.31 2.44
C GLY A 34 9.18 -0.48 3.90
N ALA A 35 8.91 -1.67 4.44
CA ALA A 35 9.10 -2.02 5.84
C ALA A 35 10.32 -2.92 6.05
N GLY A 36 11.51 -2.43 5.69
CA GLY A 36 12.76 -3.20 5.72
C GLY A 36 13.10 -3.84 4.37
N GLU A 37 12.10 -4.34 3.65
CA GLU A 37 12.22 -4.75 2.26
C GLU A 37 11.67 -3.68 1.30
N PRO A 38 12.23 -3.54 0.09
CA PRO A 38 11.70 -2.62 -0.92
C PRO A 38 10.28 -2.99 -1.34
N LEU A 39 9.44 -1.97 -1.43
CA LEU A 39 8.11 -2.05 -2.05
C LEU A 39 8.22 -2.48 -3.52
N GLN A 40 7.39 -3.45 -3.91
CA GLN A 40 7.33 -4.07 -5.23
C GLN A 40 5.89 -4.33 -5.65
N SER A 41 5.35 -3.37 -6.38
CA SER A 41 4.10 -3.52 -7.11
C SER A 41 4.27 -2.74 -8.42
N ALA A 42 4.45 -3.46 -9.51
CA ALA A 42 4.60 -2.93 -10.86
C ALA A 42 3.30 -2.25 -11.34
N ILE A 43 2.16 -2.77 -10.89
CA ILE A 43 0.83 -2.22 -11.19
C ILE A 43 -0.08 -2.26 -9.95
N LEU A 44 -1.09 -1.39 -9.96
CA LEU A 44 -2.22 -1.41 -9.01
C LEU A 44 -1.85 -1.28 -7.53
N GLY A 45 -0.63 -0.86 -7.21
CA GLY A 45 -0.26 -0.43 -5.86
C GLY A 45 -1.07 0.79 -5.43
N ALA A 46 -1.47 0.82 -4.17
CA ALA A 46 -2.37 1.84 -3.65
C ALA A 46 -1.88 2.43 -2.33
N VAL A 47 -2.27 3.68 -2.08
CA VAL A 47 -2.09 4.37 -0.81
C VAL A 47 -3.36 5.10 -0.43
N GLU A 48 -3.80 4.91 0.80
CA GLU A 48 -5.05 5.49 1.31
C GLU A 48 -4.80 6.20 2.65
N PRO A 49 -5.29 7.45 2.84
CA PRO A 49 -5.13 8.16 4.09
C PRO A 49 -6.09 7.65 5.17
N LEU A 50 -5.60 7.54 6.41
CA LEU A 50 -6.42 7.32 7.60
C LEU A 50 -6.65 8.63 8.38
N ALA A 51 -7.69 8.63 9.22
CA ALA A 51 -8.14 9.82 9.95
C ALA A 51 -7.09 10.39 10.93
N ASP A 52 -6.21 9.55 11.46
CA ASP A 52 -5.17 9.93 12.42
C ASP A 52 -3.84 10.37 11.76
N GLY A 53 -3.81 10.44 10.43
CA GLY A 53 -2.63 10.81 9.65
C GLY A 53 -1.71 9.65 9.27
N ALA A 54 -2.03 8.42 9.69
CA ALA A 54 -1.46 7.21 9.11
C ALA A 54 -1.97 6.99 7.67
N VAL A 55 -1.42 5.98 7.01
CA VAL A 55 -1.86 5.52 5.69
C VAL A 55 -1.93 4.00 5.66
N TRP A 56 -2.86 3.47 4.86
CA TRP A 56 -2.72 2.12 4.33
C TRP A 56 -1.90 2.15 3.05
N VAL A 57 -0.99 1.19 2.93
CA VAL A 57 -0.18 0.98 1.74
C VAL A 57 -0.41 -0.45 1.27
N THR A 58 -0.95 -0.60 0.07
CA THR A 58 -1.27 -1.89 -0.54
C THR A 58 -0.25 -2.22 -1.62
N GLU A 59 0.54 -3.25 -1.37
CA GLU A 59 1.41 -3.88 -2.36
C GLU A 59 0.64 -4.99 -3.06
N SER A 60 -0.05 -4.59 -4.13
CA SER A 60 -1.12 -5.38 -4.72
C SER A 60 -0.67 -6.77 -5.16
N GLU A 61 0.39 -6.84 -5.96
CA GLU A 61 0.86 -8.11 -6.56
C GLU A 61 1.51 -9.06 -5.56
N ARG A 62 1.90 -8.59 -4.38
CA ARG A 62 2.39 -9.44 -3.28
C ARG A 62 1.32 -9.70 -2.22
N GLY A 63 0.10 -9.21 -2.44
CA GLY A 63 -1.03 -9.39 -1.55
C GLY A 63 -0.73 -8.94 -0.12
N THR A 64 0.00 -7.83 0.06
CA THR A 64 0.39 -7.34 1.38
C THR A 64 -0.09 -5.91 1.59
N VAL A 65 -0.52 -5.61 2.83
CA VAL A 65 -0.97 -4.28 3.24
C VAL A 65 -0.27 -3.89 4.54
N TRP A 66 0.13 -2.63 4.66
CA TRP A 66 0.65 -2.07 5.90
C TRP A 66 -0.14 -0.86 6.34
N GLU A 67 -0.38 -0.74 7.65
CA GLU A 67 -0.69 0.55 8.27
C GLU A 67 0.62 1.23 8.69
N VAL A 68 0.91 2.36 8.04
CA VAL A 68 2.14 3.13 8.24
C VAL A 68 1.79 4.44 8.94
N ASP A 69 2.39 4.68 10.10
CA ASP A 69 2.13 5.88 10.89
C ASP A 69 2.74 7.15 10.27
N ALA A 70 2.39 8.30 10.86
CA ALA A 70 2.91 9.60 10.43
C ALA A 70 4.45 9.72 10.52
N ALA A 71 5.12 8.85 11.29
CA ALA A 71 6.57 8.81 11.42
C ALA A 71 7.24 7.77 10.48
N GLY A 72 6.47 6.87 9.88
CA GLY A 72 6.92 5.90 8.86
C GLY A 72 7.07 4.50 9.42
N ARG A 73 6.58 4.28 10.64
CA ARG A 73 6.63 2.99 11.31
C ARG A 73 5.40 2.19 10.95
N VAL A 74 5.60 0.90 10.70
CA VAL A 74 4.51 -0.06 10.54
C VAL A 74 3.89 -0.31 11.91
N ARG A 75 2.59 -0.09 12.04
CA ARG A 75 1.80 -0.45 13.23
C ARG A 75 1.20 -1.84 13.11
N TRP A 76 0.84 -2.21 11.89
CA TRP A 76 0.17 -3.45 11.57
C TRP A 76 0.42 -3.82 10.11
N ALA A 77 0.34 -5.12 9.80
CA ALA A 77 0.41 -5.64 8.45
C ALA A 77 -0.58 -6.79 8.25
N PHE A 78 -1.07 -6.93 7.02
CA PHE A 78 -1.79 -8.10 6.54
C PHE A 78 -1.10 -8.68 5.33
N ALA A 79 -1.03 -10.01 5.27
CA ALA A 79 -0.63 -10.75 4.10
C ALA A 79 -1.79 -11.67 3.71
N ASN A 80 -2.21 -11.60 2.45
CA ASN A 80 -3.28 -12.44 1.91
C ASN A 80 -2.87 -13.91 2.07
N PRO A 81 -3.65 -14.75 2.77
CA PRO A 81 -3.33 -16.16 2.93
C PRO A 81 -3.70 -16.99 1.69
N ALA A 82 -4.53 -16.47 0.78
CA ALA A 82 -4.95 -17.21 -0.40
C ALA A 82 -3.76 -17.44 -1.34
N ARG A 83 -3.59 -18.71 -1.71
CA ARG A 83 -2.56 -19.20 -2.64
C ARG A 83 -3.23 -19.91 -3.81
N ALA A 84 -2.53 -19.91 -4.94
CA ALA A 84 -2.92 -20.58 -6.17
C ALA A 84 -1.66 -21.00 -6.96
N GLY A 85 -1.85 -21.68 -8.09
CA GLY A 85 -0.77 -22.30 -8.84
C GLY A 85 -0.68 -23.79 -8.57
N ASP A 86 0.23 -24.48 -9.26
CA ASP A 86 0.40 -25.93 -9.09
C ASP A 86 1.11 -26.26 -7.76
N ASP A 87 1.93 -25.32 -7.25
CA ASP A 87 2.76 -25.44 -6.05
C ASP A 87 2.53 -24.28 -5.05
N ASP A 88 1.34 -23.66 -5.05
CA ASP A 88 0.99 -22.49 -4.23
C ASP A 88 1.92 -21.27 -4.45
N GLU A 89 2.53 -21.16 -5.63
CA GLU A 89 3.52 -20.14 -5.97
C GLU A 89 2.91 -18.75 -6.25
N LEU A 90 1.59 -18.68 -6.46
CA LEU A 90 0.87 -17.43 -6.70
C LEU A 90 0.15 -16.97 -5.43
N VAL A 91 0.27 -15.67 -5.12
CA VAL A 91 -0.52 -15.00 -4.09
C VAL A 91 -1.66 -14.21 -4.73
N ALA A 92 -2.85 -14.28 -4.13
CA ALA A 92 -3.97 -13.48 -4.59
C ALA A 92 -3.71 -11.98 -4.35
N ALA A 93 -3.86 -11.19 -5.41
CA ALA A 93 -3.63 -9.75 -5.36
C ALA A 93 -4.66 -9.03 -4.46
N ILE A 94 -4.25 -7.91 -3.86
CA ILE A 94 -5.13 -7.01 -3.11
C ILE A 94 -5.20 -5.69 -3.86
N PHE A 95 -6.38 -5.25 -4.28
CA PHE A 95 -6.54 -4.02 -5.06
C PHE A 95 -6.77 -2.78 -4.20
N GLU A 96 -7.56 -2.94 -3.15
CA GLU A 96 -8.02 -1.86 -2.26
C GLU A 96 -8.30 -2.46 -0.88
N MET A 97 -8.19 -1.64 0.16
CA MET A 97 -8.61 -2.00 1.51
C MET A 97 -9.65 -1.01 1.99
N GLU A 98 -10.85 -1.50 2.26
CA GLU A 98 -11.89 -0.70 2.88
C GLU A 98 -12.18 -1.22 4.29
N PRO A 99 -12.54 -0.34 5.23
CA PRO A 99 -13.15 -0.78 6.47
C PRO A 99 -14.37 -1.66 6.14
N ALA A 100 -14.38 -2.90 6.63
CA ALA A 100 -15.52 -3.77 6.45
C ALA A 100 -16.76 -3.13 7.10
N VAL A 101 -17.68 -2.61 6.29
CA VAL A 101 -19.06 -2.43 6.71
C VAL A 101 -19.60 -3.85 6.77
N TRP A 102 -19.87 -4.39 7.96
CA TRP A 102 -20.33 -5.77 8.08
C TRP A 102 -21.60 -5.95 7.24
N LEU A 103 -21.45 -6.58 6.07
CA LEU A 103 -22.56 -7.11 5.30
C LEU A 103 -22.80 -8.52 5.85
N PRO A 104 -24.03 -8.89 6.21
CA PRO A 104 -24.31 -10.27 6.57
C PRO A 104 -23.86 -11.18 5.42
N PRO A 105 -23.38 -12.41 5.71
CA PRO A 105 -23.02 -13.34 4.66
C PRO A 105 -24.22 -13.55 3.71
N PRO A 106 -23.98 -13.77 2.40
CA PRO A 106 -25.07 -14.08 1.47
C PRO A 106 -25.86 -15.31 1.95
N PRO A 107 -27.16 -15.39 1.63
CA PRO A 107 -28.05 -16.46 2.09
C PRO A 107 -27.62 -17.85 1.59
#